data_AF-A0A8H7PCS1-F1
#
_entry.id   AF-A0A8H7PCS1-F1
#
_cell.length_a   1.000
_cell.length_b   1.000
_cell.length_c   1.000
_cell.angle_alpha   90.00
_cell.angle_beta   90.00
_cell.angle_gamma   90.00
#
_symmetry.space_group_name_H-M   'P 1'
#
loop_
_entity.id
_entity.type
_entity.pdbx_description
1 polymer ?
#
loop_
_entity_poly.entity_id
_entity_poly.type
_entity_poly.pdbx_seq_one_letter_code
_entity_poly.pdbx_strand_id
1 'polypeptide(L)'
;MYTKVATQKLELDLQAAERHGYGLGVKLVRGAYMRAAEEGYPDPIHDTLNDTHESYHGAIRLLLNRLRVAQDKTGEPVTEGNSPLSVVIASHNRESVMFACKELLDHNISFQCGVVYFGQLYGMCDSISYTLSAYGVPVFKYLPFGHIEQVMPYLIRRAQENAAILDRTTTECEIIKDELKHRLLGTHSSGEKNPGLI
;
A
#
# COMPACT_ATOMS: atom_id res chain seq x y z
N MET A 1 3.64 -7.50 -7.30
CA MET A 1 4.52 -8.29 -6.42
C MET A 1 4.13 -9.76 -6.30
N TYR A 2 2.97 -10.18 -6.78
CA TYR A 2 2.56 -11.59 -6.84
C TYR A 2 3.30 -12.44 -7.88
N THR A 3 3.99 -11.83 -8.86
CA THR A 3 4.77 -12.58 -9.85
C THR A 3 6.18 -12.87 -9.35
N LYS A 4 6.69 -14.06 -9.64
CA LYS A 4 8.04 -14.51 -9.25
C LYS A 4 9.16 -13.59 -9.75
N VAL A 5 8.94 -12.91 -10.88
CA VAL A 5 9.91 -11.97 -11.49
C VAL A 5 9.80 -10.52 -10.98
N ALA A 6 8.81 -10.20 -10.14
CA ALA A 6 8.50 -8.82 -9.79
C ALA A 6 9.67 -8.09 -9.12
N THR A 7 10.35 -8.76 -8.17
CA THR A 7 11.49 -8.19 -7.43
C THR A 7 12.66 -7.89 -8.37
N GLN A 8 13.03 -8.85 -9.23
CA GLN A 8 14.08 -8.66 -10.21
C GLN A 8 13.78 -7.50 -11.15
N LYS A 9 12.53 -7.39 -11.63
CA LYS A 9 12.11 -6.29 -12.49
C LYS A 9 12.25 -4.93 -11.78
N LEU A 10 11.81 -4.85 -10.52
CA LEU A 10 11.93 -3.63 -9.72
C LEU A 10 13.41 -3.21 -9.57
N GLU A 11 14.30 -4.15 -9.30
CA GLU A 11 15.74 -3.87 -9.21
C GLU A 11 16.33 -3.37 -10.53
N LEU A 12 15.93 -3.98 -11.66
CA LEU A 12 16.37 -3.54 -12.99
C LEU A 12 15.86 -2.13 -13.32
N ASP A 13 14.60 -1.82 -12.97
CA ASP A 13 14.01 -0.50 -13.18
C ASP A 13 14.72 0.57 -12.33
N LEU A 14 15.07 0.24 -11.07
CA LEU A 14 15.86 1.11 -10.20
C LEU A 14 17.26 1.37 -10.78
N GLN A 15 17.94 0.34 -11.26
CA GLN A 15 19.26 0.48 -11.89
C GLN A 15 19.17 1.29 -13.19
N ALA A 16 18.12 1.09 -13.99
CA ALA A 16 17.91 1.86 -15.22
C ALA A 16 17.70 3.34 -14.91
N ALA A 17 16.87 3.66 -13.91
CA ALA A 17 16.65 5.04 -13.45
C ALA A 17 17.95 5.73 -13.02
N GLU A 18 18.78 5.03 -12.24
CA GLU A 18 20.09 5.53 -11.82
C GLU A 18 21.05 5.73 -13.00
N ARG A 19 21.15 4.76 -13.91
CA ARG A 19 22.03 4.86 -15.10
C ARG A 19 21.62 5.98 -16.06
N HIS A 20 20.34 6.24 -16.20
CA HIS A 20 19.80 7.21 -17.15
C HIS A 20 19.46 8.56 -16.51
N GLY A 21 19.61 8.70 -15.20
CA GLY A 21 19.47 9.97 -14.49
C GLY A 21 18.04 10.51 -14.39
N TYR A 22 17.04 9.64 -14.28
CA TYR A 22 15.63 10.04 -14.08
C TYR A 22 15.06 9.57 -12.75
N GLY A 23 14.09 10.31 -12.21
CA GLY A 23 13.34 9.91 -11.02
C GLY A 23 12.35 8.79 -11.32
N LEU A 24 12.34 7.72 -10.52
CA LEU A 24 11.47 6.57 -10.74
C LEU A 24 10.18 6.65 -9.91
N GLY A 25 9.02 6.66 -10.58
CA GLY A 25 7.72 6.48 -9.95
C GLY A 25 7.33 5.01 -9.87
N VAL A 26 7.04 4.50 -8.67
CA VAL A 26 6.69 3.08 -8.44
C VAL A 26 5.35 2.97 -7.71
N LYS A 27 4.38 2.31 -8.32
CA LYS A 27 3.15 1.87 -7.62
C LYS A 27 3.27 0.40 -7.29
N LEU A 28 3.50 0.09 -6.02
CA LEU A 28 3.50 -1.28 -5.53
C LEU A 28 2.07 -1.79 -5.33
N VAL A 29 1.78 -2.93 -5.94
CA VAL A 29 0.57 -3.74 -5.70
C VAL A 29 0.96 -5.20 -5.53
N ARG A 30 0.16 -5.97 -4.80
CA ARG A 30 0.30 -7.45 -4.78
C ARG A 30 0.00 -8.00 -6.17
N GLY A 31 -1.25 -7.91 -6.60
CA GLY A 31 -1.72 -8.36 -7.91
C GLY A 31 -3.26 -8.32 -7.94
N ALA A 32 -3.85 -8.48 -9.12
CA ALA A 32 -5.31 -8.49 -9.29
C ALA A 32 -5.81 -9.54 -10.29
N TYR A 33 -4.91 -10.35 -10.84
CA TYR A 33 -5.20 -11.28 -11.94
C TYR A 33 -4.66 -12.66 -11.59
N MET A 34 -5.35 -13.37 -10.71
CA MET A 34 -5.05 -14.79 -10.49
C MET A 34 -5.43 -15.56 -11.76
N ARG A 35 -4.49 -16.30 -12.33
CA ARG A 35 -4.75 -17.20 -13.47
C ARG A 35 -4.69 -18.64 -12.99
N ALA A 36 -5.44 -19.52 -13.64
CA ALA A 36 -5.23 -20.96 -13.48
C ALA A 36 -3.93 -21.34 -14.22
N ALA A 37 -3.19 -22.31 -13.67
CA ALA A 37 -2.01 -22.85 -14.34
C ALA A 37 -2.42 -23.44 -15.71
N GLU A 38 -1.68 -23.09 -16.76
CA GLU A 38 -1.84 -23.67 -18.10
C GLU A 38 -0.84 -24.83 -18.24
N GLU A 39 -1.30 -25.98 -18.73
CA GLU A 39 -0.45 -27.16 -18.91
C GLU A 39 0.77 -26.82 -19.79
N GLY A 40 1.97 -27.18 -19.31
CA GLY A 40 3.23 -27.01 -20.04
C GLY A 40 3.98 -25.70 -19.77
N TYR A 41 3.45 -24.78 -18.98
CA TYR A 41 4.15 -23.55 -18.59
C TYR A 41 4.26 -23.40 -17.06
N PRO A 42 5.44 -23.03 -16.53
CA PRO A 42 5.57 -22.68 -15.12
C PRO A 42 4.66 -21.50 -14.76
N ASP A 43 3.97 -21.59 -13.62
CA ASP A 43 3.12 -20.49 -13.15
C ASP A 43 3.99 -19.24 -12.88
N PRO A 44 3.69 -18.09 -13.52
CA PRO A 44 4.43 -16.84 -13.31
C PRO A 44 4.17 -16.22 -11.92
N ILE A 45 3.13 -16.65 -11.22
CA ILE A 45 2.74 -16.18 -9.88
C ILE A 45 3.43 -17.05 -8.82
N HIS A 46 3.65 -16.45 -7.65
CA HIS A 46 4.15 -17.17 -6.48
C HIS A 46 3.25 -18.34 -6.08
N ASP A 47 3.86 -19.40 -5.54
CA ASP A 47 3.17 -20.65 -5.21
C ASP A 47 2.25 -20.50 -3.99
N THR A 48 2.60 -19.59 -3.06
CA THR A 48 1.78 -19.30 -1.89
C THR A 48 1.46 -17.81 -1.74
N LEU A 49 0.39 -17.52 -0.98
CA LEU A 49 0.07 -16.15 -0.57
C LEU A 49 1.18 -15.54 0.29
N ASN A 50 1.84 -16.36 1.12
CA ASN A 50 2.94 -15.90 1.97
C ASN A 50 4.13 -15.41 1.12
N ASP A 51 4.49 -16.14 0.07
CA ASP A 51 5.55 -15.71 -0.85
C ASP A 51 5.22 -14.37 -1.52
N THR A 52 3.94 -14.15 -1.85
CA THR A 52 3.47 -12.84 -2.36
C THR A 52 3.58 -11.74 -1.29
N HIS A 53 3.29 -12.05 -0.02
CA HIS A 53 3.47 -11.11 1.09
C HIS A 53 4.94 -10.76 1.27
N GLU A 54 5.84 -11.75 1.29
CA GLU A 54 7.27 -11.54 1.42
C GLU A 54 7.84 -10.72 0.26
N SER A 55 7.45 -11.05 -0.98
CA SER A 55 7.81 -10.28 -2.17
C SER A 55 7.34 -8.83 -2.07
N TYR A 56 6.11 -8.59 -1.62
CA TYR A 56 5.55 -7.25 -1.45
C TYR A 56 6.25 -6.44 -0.34
N HIS A 57 6.48 -7.05 0.83
CA HIS A 57 7.18 -6.42 1.96
C HIS A 57 8.66 -6.18 1.64
N GLY A 58 9.32 -7.11 0.97
CA GLY A 58 10.69 -6.97 0.48
C GLY A 58 10.84 -5.78 -0.47
N ALA A 59 9.89 -5.58 -1.40
CA ALA A 59 9.89 -4.42 -2.28
C ALA A 59 9.68 -3.09 -1.54
N ILE A 60 8.81 -3.05 -0.52
CA ILE A 60 8.66 -1.85 0.34
C ILE A 60 10.00 -1.53 1.00
N ARG A 61 10.62 -2.50 1.67
CA ARG A 61 11.92 -2.31 2.34
C ARG A 61 13.00 -1.86 1.37
N LEU A 62 13.07 -2.47 0.18
CA LEU A 62 14.03 -2.07 -0.86
C LEU A 62 13.88 -0.60 -1.22
N LEU A 63 12.65 -0.14 -1.50
CA LEU A 63 12.39 1.24 -1.92
C LEU A 63 12.64 2.25 -0.79
N LEU A 64 12.19 1.95 0.44
CA LEU A 64 12.41 2.84 1.59
C LEU A 64 13.89 2.91 1.95
N ASN A 65 14.64 1.80 1.85
CA ASN A 65 16.09 1.82 2.00
C ASN A 65 16.77 2.71 0.95
N ARG A 66 16.27 2.73 -0.30
CA ARG A 66 16.80 3.63 -1.34
C ARG A 66 16.55 5.10 -1.03
N LEU A 67 15.38 5.44 -0.48
CA LEU A 67 15.09 6.80 0.02
C LEU A 67 16.02 7.18 1.17
N ARG A 68 16.19 6.29 2.15
CA ARG A 68 17.14 6.52 3.26
C ARG A 68 18.54 6.80 2.73
N VAL A 69 19.06 5.97 1.83
CA VAL A 69 20.38 6.18 1.23
C VAL A 69 20.48 7.53 0.49
N ALA A 70 19.40 7.98 -0.17
CA ALA A 70 19.37 9.30 -0.80
C ALA A 70 19.43 10.43 0.24
N GLN A 71 18.65 10.32 1.33
CA GLN A 71 18.68 11.23 2.47
C GLN A 71 20.07 11.29 3.12
N ASP A 72 20.71 10.14 3.34
CA ASP A 72 22.04 10.05 3.95
C ASP A 72 23.13 10.71 3.07
N LYS A 73 22.98 10.63 1.74
CA LYS A 73 23.92 11.26 0.79
C LYS A 73 23.85 12.78 0.80
N THR A 74 22.66 13.35 1.00
CA THR A 74 22.44 14.81 1.02
C THR A 74 22.56 15.40 2.42
N GLY A 75 22.36 14.59 3.47
CA GLY A 75 22.19 15.05 4.84
C GLY A 75 20.85 15.75 5.11
N GLU A 76 19.96 15.76 4.12
CA GLU A 76 18.69 16.50 4.12
C GLU A 76 17.53 15.54 3.87
N PRO A 77 16.36 15.73 4.52
CA PRO A 77 15.20 14.90 4.29
C PRO A 77 14.84 14.75 2.80
N VAL A 78 14.40 13.55 2.41
CA VAL A 78 13.86 13.36 1.05
C VAL A 78 12.58 14.16 0.86
N THR A 79 12.49 14.83 -0.28
CA THR A 79 11.37 15.65 -0.74
C THR A 79 11.15 15.41 -2.23
N GLU A 80 10.04 15.92 -2.77
CA GLU A 80 9.76 15.88 -4.21
C GLU A 80 10.88 16.48 -5.06
N GLY A 81 11.63 17.45 -4.53
CA GLY A 81 12.70 18.16 -5.25
C GLY A 81 14.07 17.47 -5.27
N ASN A 82 14.31 16.50 -4.38
CA ASN A 82 15.62 15.86 -4.24
C ASN A 82 15.59 14.31 -4.26
N SER A 83 14.40 13.72 -4.23
CA SER A 83 14.27 12.27 -4.18
C SER A 83 14.53 11.62 -5.54
N PRO A 84 15.30 10.52 -5.61
CA PRO A 84 15.46 9.74 -6.84
C PRO A 84 14.22 8.89 -7.17
N LEU A 85 13.25 8.79 -6.26
CA LEU A 85 12.09 7.91 -6.42
C LEU A 85 10.84 8.44 -5.72
N SER A 86 9.67 8.06 -6.24
CA SER A 86 8.36 8.32 -5.64
C SER A 86 7.56 7.03 -5.60
N VAL A 87 6.94 6.71 -4.47
CA VAL A 87 6.33 5.40 -4.21
C VAL A 87 4.87 5.54 -3.81
N VAL A 88 4.01 4.76 -4.45
CA VAL A 88 2.65 4.49 -3.99
C VAL A 88 2.59 3.06 -3.45
N ILE A 89 2.42 2.90 -2.14
CA ILE A 89 2.21 1.62 -1.45
C ILE A 89 0.70 1.32 -1.49
N ALA A 90 0.24 0.53 -2.46
CA ALA A 90 -1.17 0.27 -2.64
C ALA A 90 -1.61 -1.04 -1.96
N SER A 91 -2.32 -0.91 -0.83
CA SER A 91 -2.81 -2.04 -0.03
C SER A 91 -4.02 -1.65 0.82
N HIS A 92 -5.01 -2.53 0.86
CA HIS A 92 -6.09 -2.50 1.85
C HIS A 92 -5.82 -3.52 3.00
N ASN A 93 -4.74 -4.29 2.93
CA ASN A 93 -4.32 -5.20 3.99
C ASN A 93 -3.65 -4.40 5.13
N ARG A 94 -4.29 -4.39 6.32
CA ARG A 94 -3.83 -3.67 7.51
C ARG A 94 -2.37 -3.98 7.85
N GLU A 95 -2.01 -5.26 7.99
CA GLU A 95 -0.64 -5.68 8.33
C GLU A 95 0.42 -5.15 7.36
N SER A 96 0.08 -5.04 6.07
CA SER A 96 1.02 -4.49 5.07
C SER A 96 1.14 -2.97 5.12
N VAL A 97 0.03 -2.28 5.43
CA VAL A 97 0.05 -0.83 5.66
C VAL A 97 0.88 -0.50 6.88
N MET A 98 0.65 -1.26 7.94
CA MET A 98 1.37 -1.20 9.20
C MET A 98 2.86 -1.44 9.06
N PHE A 99 3.22 -2.51 8.34
CA PHE A 99 4.58 -2.84 8.01
C PHE A 99 5.27 -1.67 7.29
N ALA A 100 4.60 -1.06 6.31
CA ALA A 100 5.13 0.12 5.62
C ALA A 100 5.31 1.33 6.55
N CYS A 101 4.36 1.58 7.45
CA CYS A 101 4.50 2.65 8.46
C CYS A 101 5.69 2.40 9.39
N LYS A 102 5.86 1.15 9.86
CA LYS A 102 7.01 0.75 10.68
C LYS A 102 8.33 0.95 9.93
N GLU A 103 8.41 0.51 8.67
CA GLU A 103 9.63 0.69 7.88
C GLU A 103 9.92 2.19 7.60
N LEU A 104 8.90 3.04 7.40
CA LEU A 104 9.11 4.50 7.31
C LEU A 104 9.76 5.07 8.58
N LEU A 105 9.27 4.65 9.76
CA LEU A 105 9.85 5.04 11.05
C LEU A 105 11.28 4.50 11.22
N ASP A 106 11.50 3.21 10.94
CA ASP A 106 12.80 2.55 11.06
C ASP A 106 13.85 3.15 10.12
N HIS A 107 13.42 3.66 8.96
CA HIS A 107 14.27 4.37 8.00
C HIS A 107 14.37 5.88 8.24
N ASN A 108 13.72 6.41 9.28
CA ASN A 108 13.64 7.84 9.59
C ASN A 108 13.19 8.70 8.39
N ILE A 109 12.19 8.21 7.66
CA ILE A 109 11.57 8.92 6.53
C ILE A 109 10.28 9.55 7.06
N SER A 110 10.15 10.87 6.89
CA SER A 110 8.94 11.58 7.27
C SER A 110 7.72 11.02 6.54
N PHE A 111 6.62 10.82 7.27
CA PHE A 111 5.30 10.53 6.69
C PHE A 111 4.82 11.61 5.71
N GLN A 112 5.39 12.81 5.80
CA GLN A 112 5.09 13.97 4.97
C GLN A 112 6.23 14.30 3.99
N CYS A 113 7.08 13.34 3.67
CA CYS A 113 8.20 13.52 2.73
C CYS A 113 7.77 13.89 1.30
N GLY A 114 6.48 13.77 0.96
CA GLY A 114 5.99 14.07 -0.40
C GLY A 114 6.45 13.08 -1.47
N VAL A 115 7.06 11.95 -1.08
CA VAL A 115 7.54 10.93 -2.05
C VAL A 115 7.12 9.52 -1.69
N VAL A 116 6.41 9.33 -0.58
CA VAL A 116 5.76 8.08 -0.20
C VAL A 116 4.29 8.34 0.05
N TYR A 117 3.45 7.59 -0.63
CA TYR A 117 2.00 7.70 -0.58
C TYR A 117 1.38 6.33 -0.37
N PHE A 118 0.22 6.30 0.27
CA PHE A 118 -0.57 5.07 0.37
C PHE A 118 -1.68 5.07 -0.67
N GLY A 119 -1.93 3.93 -1.29
CA GLY A 119 -2.98 3.77 -2.29
C GLY A 119 -4.06 2.81 -1.82
N GLN A 120 -5.33 3.21 -1.91
CA GLN A 120 -6.46 2.33 -1.59
C GLN A 120 -7.54 2.43 -2.65
N LEU A 121 -8.33 1.37 -2.78
CA LEU A 121 -9.52 1.39 -3.63
C LEU A 121 -10.62 2.16 -2.89
N TYR A 122 -11.41 2.93 -3.64
CA TYR A 122 -12.56 3.63 -3.07
C TYR A 122 -13.61 2.61 -2.60
N GLY A 123 -14.15 2.81 -1.39
CA GLY A 123 -15.13 1.91 -0.77
C GLY A 123 -14.53 0.65 -0.14
N MET A 124 -13.21 0.60 0.06
CA MET A 124 -12.53 -0.52 0.74
C MET A 124 -11.61 0.00 1.86
N CYS A 125 -11.81 -0.52 3.07
CA CYS A 125 -10.99 -0.26 4.25
C CYS A 125 -10.74 1.22 4.54
N ASP A 126 -11.81 2.04 4.47
CA ASP A 126 -11.73 3.49 4.67
C ASP A 126 -11.24 3.86 6.08
N SER A 127 -11.49 3.01 7.09
CA SER A 127 -10.93 3.18 8.43
C SER A 127 -9.40 3.33 8.41
N ILE A 128 -8.71 2.52 7.60
CA ILE A 128 -7.25 2.59 7.43
C ILE A 128 -6.85 3.93 6.79
N SER A 129 -7.57 4.37 5.75
CA SER A 129 -7.34 5.69 5.15
C SER A 129 -7.46 6.81 6.18
N TYR A 130 -8.54 6.81 6.97
CA TYR A 130 -8.77 7.84 7.98
C TYR A 130 -7.68 7.87 9.03
N THR A 131 -7.25 6.70 9.52
CA THR A 131 -6.14 6.61 10.47
C THR A 131 -4.86 7.18 9.86
N LEU A 132 -4.47 6.76 8.66
CA LEU A 132 -3.27 7.28 7.98
C LEU A 132 -3.34 8.80 7.79
N SER A 133 -4.47 9.33 7.32
CA SER A 133 -4.66 10.76 7.15
C SER A 133 -4.62 11.54 8.46
N ALA A 134 -5.10 10.97 9.58
CA ALA A 134 -4.98 11.58 10.90
C ALA A 134 -3.53 11.74 11.37
N TYR A 135 -2.61 10.90 10.87
CA TYR A 135 -1.16 11.02 11.08
C TYR A 135 -0.47 11.86 9.99
N GLY A 136 -1.22 12.54 9.12
CA GLY A 136 -0.67 13.39 8.07
C GLY A 136 -0.07 12.63 6.89
N VAL A 137 -0.30 11.32 6.80
CA VAL A 137 0.16 10.49 5.68
C VAL A 137 -0.78 10.71 4.48
N PRO A 138 -0.25 11.03 3.29
CA PRO A 138 -1.09 11.21 2.11
C PRO A 138 -1.60 9.86 1.59
N VAL A 139 -2.91 9.77 1.40
CA VAL A 139 -3.60 8.56 0.90
C VAL A 139 -4.37 8.87 -0.37
N PHE A 140 -4.09 8.13 -1.45
CA PHE A 140 -4.83 8.20 -2.70
C PHE A 140 -5.94 7.16 -2.74
N LYS A 141 -7.15 7.61 -3.13
CA LYS A 141 -8.28 6.73 -3.43
C LYS A 141 -8.40 6.51 -4.94
N TYR A 142 -8.28 5.25 -5.36
CA TYR A 142 -8.54 4.83 -6.73
C TYR A 142 -10.04 4.61 -6.92
N LEU A 143 -10.64 5.44 -7.76
CA LEU A 143 -12.06 5.41 -8.10
C LEU A 143 -12.21 5.05 -9.59
N PRO A 144 -12.79 3.89 -9.94
CA PRO A 144 -13.21 3.62 -11.31
C PRO A 144 -14.37 4.56 -11.70
N PHE A 145 -14.34 5.12 -12.90
CA PHE A 145 -15.40 5.98 -13.42
C PHE A 145 -15.63 5.68 -14.91
N GLY A 146 -16.90 5.54 -15.32
CA GLY A 146 -17.28 5.24 -16.70
C GLY A 146 -18.63 4.55 -16.80
N HIS A 147 -19.05 4.24 -18.02
CA HIS A 147 -20.25 3.46 -18.30
C HIS A 147 -20.14 2.05 -17.70
N ILE A 148 -21.27 1.46 -17.31
CA ILE A 148 -21.29 0.17 -16.59
C ILE A 148 -20.56 -0.92 -17.37
N GLU A 149 -20.78 -1.01 -18.68
CA GLU A 149 -20.18 -2.01 -19.57
C GLU A 149 -18.65 -1.92 -19.58
N GLN A 150 -18.10 -0.71 -19.45
CA GLN A 150 -16.65 -0.47 -19.43
C GLN A 150 -16.02 -0.82 -18.08
N VAL A 151 -16.76 -0.66 -16.98
CA VAL A 151 -16.27 -0.95 -15.63
C VAL A 151 -16.57 -2.36 -15.14
N MET A 152 -17.41 -3.13 -15.86
CA MET A 152 -17.75 -4.52 -15.51
C MET A 152 -16.52 -5.39 -15.19
N PRO A 153 -15.42 -5.40 -15.99
CA PRO A 153 -14.25 -6.21 -15.66
C PRO A 153 -13.59 -5.83 -14.33
N TYR A 154 -13.61 -4.55 -13.97
CA TYR A 154 -13.12 -4.09 -12.66
C TYR A 154 -14.01 -4.60 -11.54
N LEU A 155 -15.34 -4.48 -11.68
CA LEU A 155 -16.30 -4.91 -10.67
C LEU A 155 -16.20 -6.41 -10.40
N ILE A 156 -16.02 -7.23 -11.43
CA ILE A 156 -15.84 -8.69 -11.29
C ILE A 156 -14.60 -9.00 -10.44
N ARG A 157 -13.47 -8.33 -10.70
CA ARG A 157 -12.24 -8.52 -9.92
C ARG A 157 -12.43 -8.10 -8.46
N ARG A 158 -13.18 -7.03 -8.20
CA ARG A 158 -13.52 -6.61 -6.83
C ARG A 158 -14.43 -7.60 -6.11
N ALA A 159 -15.42 -8.15 -6.80
CA ALA A 159 -16.26 -9.19 -6.25
C ALA A 159 -15.44 -10.43 -5.87
N GLN A 160 -14.50 -10.86 -6.74
CA GLN A 160 -13.60 -11.98 -6.47
C GLN A 160 -12.66 -11.74 -5.29
N GLU A 161 -12.04 -10.56 -5.23
CA GLU A 161 -11.18 -10.16 -4.11
C GLU A 161 -11.95 -10.10 -2.80
N ASN A 162 -13.14 -9.48 -2.80
CA ASN A 162 -13.96 -9.33 -1.60
C ASN A 162 -14.62 -10.63 -1.15
N ALA A 163 -14.90 -11.57 -2.07
CA ALA A 163 -15.40 -12.90 -1.71
C ALA A 163 -14.39 -13.66 -0.83
N ALA A 164 -13.09 -13.48 -1.09
CA ALA A 164 -12.03 -14.02 -0.23
C ALA A 164 -11.88 -13.28 1.12
N ILE A 165 -12.58 -12.14 1.29
CA ILE A 165 -12.43 -11.19 2.42
C ILE A 165 -13.72 -11.13 3.28
N LEU A 166 -14.69 -12.03 3.09
CA LEU A 166 -15.97 -12.03 3.82
C LEU A 166 -15.80 -11.95 5.36
N ASP A 167 -14.72 -12.50 5.91
CA ASP A 167 -14.39 -12.44 7.35
C ASP A 167 -14.11 -11.02 7.90
N ARG A 168 -13.84 -10.01 7.06
CA ARG A 168 -13.53 -8.64 7.52
C ARG A 168 -14.73 -7.73 7.68
N THR A 169 -15.86 -8.08 7.06
CA THR A 169 -17.08 -7.26 7.08
C THR A 169 -17.61 -7.10 8.50
N THR A 170 -17.49 -8.14 9.32
CA THR A 170 -17.89 -8.12 10.74
C THR A 170 -17.08 -7.10 11.54
N THR A 171 -15.76 -7.10 11.40
CA THR A 171 -14.87 -6.14 12.08
C THR A 171 -15.14 -4.69 11.65
N GLU A 172 -15.36 -4.44 10.35
CA GLU A 172 -15.69 -3.09 9.89
C GLU A 172 -17.05 -2.62 10.44
N CYS A 173 -18.04 -3.50 10.50
CA CYS A 173 -19.33 -3.19 11.13
C CYS A 173 -19.19 -2.87 12.62
N GLU A 174 -18.30 -3.56 13.35
CA GLU A 174 -18.03 -3.28 14.76
C GLU A 174 -17.40 -1.89 14.94
N ILE A 175 -16.37 -1.56 14.15
CA ILE A 175 -15.72 -0.23 14.18
C ILE A 175 -16.75 0.88 13.91
N ILE A 176 -17.64 0.70 12.92
CA ILE A 176 -18.68 1.70 12.60
C ILE A 176 -19.68 1.83 13.75
N LYS A 177 -20.11 0.71 14.34
CA LYS A 177 -21.03 0.73 15.49
C LYS A 177 -20.42 1.47 16.67
N ASP A 178 -19.15 1.26 16.94
CA ASP A 178 -18.46 1.90 18.06
C ASP A 178 -18.24 3.40 17.81
N GLU A 179 -17.90 3.80 16.59
CA GLU A 179 -17.84 5.22 16.20
C GLU A 179 -19.22 5.90 16.29
N LEU A 180 -20.29 5.22 15.87
CA LEU A 180 -21.67 5.75 16.00
C LEU A 180 -22.07 5.92 17.46
N LYS A 181 -21.77 4.94 18.33
CA LYS A 181 -22.01 5.04 19.77
C LYS A 181 -21.22 6.22 20.36
N HIS A 182 -19.95 6.37 19.99
CA HIS A 182 -19.11 7.47 20.44
C HIS A 182 -19.70 8.84 20.08
N ARG A 183 -20.19 9.01 18.84
CA ARG A 183 -20.86 10.25 18.39
C ARG A 183 -22.19 10.53 19.08
N LEU A 184 -22.99 9.50 19.33
CA LEU A 184 -24.31 9.64 19.96
C LEU A 184 -24.23 9.88 21.47
N LEU A 185 -23.26 9.26 22.14
CA LEU A 185 -23.10 9.33 23.59
C LEU A 185 -22.17 10.47 24.04
N GLY A 186 -21.54 11.18 23.09
CA GLY A 186 -20.78 12.40 23.36
C GLY A 186 -19.56 12.20 24.26
N THR A 187 -19.03 10.99 24.36
CA THR A 187 -17.84 10.72 25.17
C THR A 187 -16.63 11.30 24.45
N HIS A 188 -16.30 12.58 24.66
CA HIS A 188 -15.03 13.12 24.23
C HIS A 188 -13.91 12.37 24.98
N SER A 189 -13.28 11.41 24.31
CA SER A 189 -11.93 10.99 24.68
C SER A 189 -11.01 12.18 24.39
N SER A 190 -10.71 12.97 25.41
CA SER A 190 -9.54 13.83 25.47
C SER A 190 -8.32 12.98 25.09
N GLY A 191 -7.58 13.41 24.07
CA GLY A 191 -6.57 12.62 23.41
C GLY A 191 -5.52 12.03 24.35
N GLU A 192 -5.58 10.71 24.50
CA GLU A 192 -4.38 9.90 24.68
C GLU A 192 -4.20 9.09 23.40
N LYS A 193 -3.23 9.52 22.59
CA LYS A 193 -2.72 8.70 21.48
C LYS A 193 -2.18 7.43 22.10
N ASN A 194 -2.97 6.36 22.09
CA ASN A 194 -2.51 5.04 22.47
C ASN A 194 -1.62 4.51 21.33
N PRO A 195 -0.29 4.41 21.50
CA PRO A 195 0.60 3.99 20.42
C PRO A 195 0.52 2.47 20.13
N GLY A 196 -0.34 1.74 20.86
CA GLY A 196 -0.51 0.28 20.73
C GLY A 196 -1.56 -0.19 19.72
N LEU A 197 -2.18 0.72 18.95
CA LEU A 197 -3.00 0.38 17.78
C LEU A 197 -2.42 1.03 16.52
N ILE A 198 -1.13 0.78 16.32
CA ILE A 198 -0.67 0.42 14.99
C ILE A 198 -1.11 -1.04 14.96
#